data_AF-A0A4Q2K143-F1
#
_entry.id   AF-A0A4Q2K143-F1
#
_cell.length_a   1.000
_cell.length_b   1.000
_cell.length_c   1.000
_cell.angle_alpha   90.00
_cell.angle_beta   90.00
_cell.angle_gamma   90.00
#
_symmetry.space_group_name_H-M   'P 1'
#
loop_
_entity.id
_entity.type
_entity.pdbx_description
1 polymer ?
#
loop_
_entity_poly.entity_id
_entity_poly.type
_entity_poly.pdbx_seq_one_letter_code
_entity_poly.pdbx_strand_id
1 'polypeptide(L)'
;MAAAAAVEAHGPDEEAAAEALAALAASYAEARSRARALEASMAALLRENAPALLEMRGCGTVAAAKLAVAAGGNPERLGGEAAFAALCGASPVDCSSGERTRRRLNRGGDRQANRALTVIVNSRARTDPRTRAYIERRRREGKTTREAKRCLKRYVAREAYRAIMSPMGSGPAPDGAGLRAARESLGMTQAEVAAMLGASQSKVSAVERSADCTPELARSYAGLLDGLKKENRA
;
A
#
# COMPACT_ATOMS: atom_id res chain seq x y z
N MET A 1 61.72 -19.96 15.56
CA MET A 1 62.02 -18.51 15.56
C MET A 1 60.75 -17.78 15.16
N ALA A 2 60.12 -17.15 16.16
CA ALA A 2 58.88 -16.42 16.04
C ALA A 2 59.12 -15.03 15.45
N ALA A 3 58.32 -14.65 14.45
CA ALA A 3 58.12 -13.25 14.08
C ALA A 3 56.68 -12.89 14.49
N ALA A 4 56.52 -12.56 15.77
CA ALA A 4 55.32 -11.90 16.25
C ALA A 4 55.33 -10.49 15.66
N ALA A 5 54.47 -10.24 14.67
CA ALA A 5 54.22 -8.91 14.15
C ALA A 5 53.76 -8.04 15.32
N ALA A 6 54.56 -7.03 15.66
CA ALA A 6 54.17 -6.00 16.60
C ALA A 6 52.91 -5.32 16.02
N VAL A 7 51.76 -5.62 16.62
CA VAL A 7 50.57 -4.80 16.50
C VAL A 7 50.99 -3.43 17.00
N GLU A 8 51.09 -2.44 16.11
CA GLU A 8 51.34 -1.05 16.49
C GLU A 8 50.28 -0.68 17.54
N ALA A 9 50.74 -0.46 18.77
CA ALA A 9 49.88 -0.02 19.85
C ALA A 9 49.22 1.29 19.41
N HIS A 10 47.91 1.23 19.23
CA HIS A 10 47.12 2.38 18.86
C HIS A 10 47.28 3.45 19.94
N GLY A 11 47.36 4.72 19.53
CA GLY A 11 47.42 5.80 20.50
C GLY A 11 46.20 5.76 21.43
N PRO A 12 46.28 6.31 22.66
CA PRO A 12 45.15 6.33 23.59
C PRO A 12 43.88 6.95 22.97
N ASP A 13 44.05 7.90 22.04
CA ASP A 13 42.95 8.51 21.28
C ASP A 13 42.33 7.55 20.26
N GLU A 14 43.12 6.68 19.64
CA GLU A 14 42.66 5.67 18.68
C GLU A 14 41.94 4.51 19.38
N GLU A 15 42.43 4.10 20.56
CA GLU A 15 41.75 3.11 21.42
C GLU A 15 40.39 3.65 21.91
N ALA A 16 40.35 4.90 22.39
CA ALA A 16 39.11 5.56 22.80
C ALA A 16 38.12 5.72 21.64
N ALA A 17 38.60 6.06 20.43
CA ALA A 17 37.77 6.13 19.24
C ALA A 17 37.20 4.75 18.84
N ALA A 18 38.01 3.70 18.91
CA ALA A 18 37.57 2.33 18.64
C ALA A 18 36.50 1.86 19.63
N GLU A 19 36.67 2.16 20.93
CA GLU A 19 35.68 1.87 21.97
C GLU A 19 34.36 2.61 21.73
N ALA A 20 34.43 3.92 21.41
CA ALA A 20 33.25 4.72 21.12
C ALA A 20 32.48 4.19 19.89
N LEU A 21 33.20 3.80 18.83
CA LEU A 21 32.60 3.20 17.63
C LEU A 21 31.97 1.83 17.92
N ALA A 22 32.63 1.00 18.74
CA ALA A 22 32.09 -0.29 19.17
C ALA A 22 30.79 -0.12 19.98
N ALA A 23 30.78 0.83 20.92
CA ALA A 23 29.58 1.14 21.72
C ALA A 23 28.42 1.66 20.86
N LEU A 24 28.70 2.53 19.87
CA LEU A 24 27.70 3.01 18.92
C LEU A 24 27.16 1.88 18.04
N ALA A 25 28.02 0.99 17.55
CA ALA A 25 27.62 -0.15 16.73
C ALA A 25 26.72 -1.11 17.51
N ALA A 26 27.06 -1.41 18.77
CA ALA A 26 26.24 -2.23 19.67
C ALA A 26 24.85 -1.59 19.90
N SER A 27 24.83 -0.29 20.22
CA SER A 27 23.59 0.47 20.44
C SER A 27 22.69 0.49 19.20
N TYR A 28 23.29 0.66 18.01
CA TYR A 28 22.57 0.60 16.74
C TYR A 28 21.98 -0.79 16.48
N ALA A 29 22.76 -1.85 16.70
CA ALA A 29 22.31 -3.23 16.48
C ALA A 29 21.11 -3.57 17.38
N GLU A 30 21.17 -3.18 18.65
CA GLU A 30 20.10 -3.37 19.62
C GLU A 30 18.83 -2.60 19.23
N ALA A 31 18.96 -1.30 18.94
CA ALA A 31 17.84 -0.45 18.52
C ALA A 31 17.20 -0.97 17.21
N ARG A 32 18.00 -1.46 16.26
CA ARG A 32 17.53 -2.06 15.01
C ARG A 32 16.77 -3.35 15.26
N SER A 33 17.24 -4.20 16.18
CA SER A 33 16.55 -5.43 16.58
C SER A 33 15.18 -5.10 17.20
N ARG A 34 15.14 -4.16 18.15
CA ARG A 34 13.91 -3.69 18.78
C ARG A 34 12.92 -3.11 17.76
N ALA A 35 13.39 -2.28 16.84
CA ALA A 35 12.55 -1.72 15.77
C ALA A 35 11.92 -2.81 14.89
N ARG A 36 12.69 -3.85 14.52
CA ARG A 36 12.18 -4.98 13.74
C ARG A 36 11.12 -5.79 14.50
N ALA A 37 11.35 -6.05 15.79
CA ALA A 37 10.38 -6.76 16.63
C ALA A 37 9.06 -5.99 16.77
N LEU A 38 9.13 -4.67 16.94
CA LEU A 38 7.95 -3.80 16.96
C LEU A 38 7.23 -3.78 15.61
N GLU A 39 7.96 -3.67 14.50
CA GLU A 39 7.36 -3.72 13.17
C GLU A 39 6.69 -5.08 12.90
N ALA A 40 7.27 -6.19 13.35
CA ALA A 40 6.64 -7.51 13.25
C ALA A 40 5.33 -7.59 14.07
N SER A 41 5.33 -7.02 15.28
CA SER A 41 4.15 -6.95 16.14
C SER A 41 3.04 -6.09 15.52
N MET A 42 3.41 -4.93 14.96
CA MET A 42 2.48 -4.07 14.20
C MET A 42 1.89 -4.81 13.00
N ALA A 43 2.71 -5.60 12.29
CA ALA A 43 2.25 -6.38 11.14
C ALA A 43 1.26 -7.47 11.56
N ALA A 44 1.47 -8.12 12.71
CA ALA A 44 0.52 -9.10 13.25
C ALA A 44 -0.84 -8.44 13.54
N LEU A 45 -0.84 -7.32 14.28
CA LEU A 45 -2.07 -6.58 14.58
C LEU A 45 -2.80 -6.10 13.32
N LEU A 46 -2.06 -5.62 12.32
CA LEU A 46 -2.65 -5.20 11.05
C LEU A 46 -3.23 -6.36 10.25
N ARG A 47 -2.61 -7.55 10.25
CA ARG A 47 -3.18 -8.72 9.57
C ARG A 47 -4.50 -9.17 10.19
N GLU A 48 -4.61 -9.07 11.51
CA GLU A 48 -5.82 -9.42 12.24
C GLU A 48 -6.92 -8.38 12.06
N ASN A 49 -6.59 -7.09 12.05
CA ASN A 49 -7.58 -6.01 12.16
C ASN A 49 -7.81 -5.22 10.88
N ALA A 50 -6.83 -5.13 9.97
CA ALA A 50 -6.91 -4.34 8.73
C ALA A 50 -5.99 -4.88 7.60
N PRO A 51 -6.09 -6.18 7.23
CA PRO A 51 -5.22 -6.79 6.22
C PRO A 51 -5.32 -6.09 4.86
N ALA A 52 -6.47 -5.51 4.49
CA ALA A 52 -6.64 -4.76 3.24
C ALA A 52 -5.64 -3.60 3.07
N LEU A 53 -5.19 -2.98 4.17
CA LEU A 53 -4.16 -1.93 4.11
C LEU A 53 -2.78 -2.49 3.74
N LEU A 54 -2.47 -3.72 4.14
CA LEU A 54 -1.23 -4.40 3.80
C LEU A 54 -1.22 -4.90 2.35
N GLU A 55 -2.40 -5.18 1.78
CA GLU A 55 -2.54 -5.59 0.38
C GLU A 55 -2.36 -4.44 -0.61
N MET A 56 -2.51 -3.19 -0.16
CA MET A 56 -2.27 -2.02 -0.98
C MET A 56 -0.84 -2.01 -1.54
N ARG A 57 -0.70 -1.92 -2.86
CA ARG A 57 0.60 -1.89 -3.54
C ARG A 57 1.51 -0.82 -2.92
N GLY A 58 2.72 -1.20 -2.50
CA GLY A 58 3.69 -0.28 -1.92
C GLY A 58 3.36 0.23 -0.51
N CYS A 59 2.34 -0.33 0.14
CA CYS A 59 2.01 -0.08 1.55
C CYS A 59 2.74 -1.08 2.43
N GLY A 60 3.80 -0.63 3.11
CA GLY A 60 4.46 -1.43 4.15
C GLY A 60 3.77 -1.26 5.51
N THR A 61 4.12 -2.12 6.46
CA THR A 61 3.54 -2.15 7.81
C THR A 61 3.45 -0.79 8.48
N VAL A 62 4.56 -0.04 8.52
CA VAL A 62 4.59 1.29 9.15
C VAL A 62 3.69 2.30 8.44
N ALA A 63 3.57 2.22 7.11
CA ALA A 63 2.69 3.10 6.35
C ALA A 63 1.22 2.76 6.58
N ALA A 64 0.87 1.48 6.59
CA ALA A 64 -0.46 0.97 6.91
C ALA A 64 -0.88 1.39 8.32
N ALA A 65 -0.02 1.17 9.33
CA ALA A 65 -0.30 1.57 10.71
C ALA A 65 -0.55 3.07 10.84
N LYS A 66 0.26 3.92 10.20
CA LYS A 66 0.06 5.39 10.21
C LYS A 66 -1.28 5.81 9.60
N LEU A 67 -1.73 5.12 8.55
CA LEU A 67 -3.02 5.40 7.92
C LEU A 67 -4.18 4.94 8.80
N ALA A 68 -4.08 3.76 9.42
CA ALA A 68 -5.06 3.24 10.35
C ALA A 68 -5.20 4.16 11.58
N VAL A 69 -4.08 4.55 12.19
CA VAL A 69 -4.06 5.49 13.34
C VAL A 69 -4.67 6.84 12.97
N ALA A 70 -4.35 7.36 11.78
CA ALA A 70 -4.91 8.64 11.32
C ALA A 70 -6.43 8.58 11.13
N ALA A 71 -6.98 7.44 10.69
CA ALA A 71 -8.43 7.27 10.61
C ALA A 71 -9.10 7.08 11.99
N GLY A 72 -8.35 6.56 12.96
CA GLY A 72 -8.82 6.30 14.32
C GLY A 72 -9.70 5.05 14.41
N GLY A 73 -10.26 4.80 15.60
CA GLY A 73 -11.09 3.63 15.88
C GLY A 73 -12.55 3.73 15.41
N ASN A 74 -12.97 4.92 14.94
CA ASN A 74 -14.32 5.21 14.47
C ASN A 74 -14.26 5.86 13.08
N PRO A 75 -13.68 5.15 12.08
CA PRO A 75 -13.41 5.75 10.77
C PRO A 75 -14.69 6.19 10.05
N GLU A 76 -15.85 5.62 10.37
CA GLU A 76 -17.18 5.98 9.83
C GLU A 76 -17.60 7.42 10.14
N ARG A 77 -16.97 8.06 11.14
CA ARG A 77 -17.16 9.50 11.42
C ARG A 77 -16.47 10.40 10.39
N LEU A 78 -15.54 9.87 9.60
CA LEU A 78 -14.96 10.59 8.48
C LEU A 78 -16.04 10.74 7.41
N GLY A 79 -16.30 11.96 6.96
CA GLY A 79 -17.30 12.28 5.92
C GLY A 79 -16.93 11.83 4.51
N GLY A 80 -16.34 10.63 4.35
CA GLY A 80 -15.98 10.02 3.08
C GLY A 80 -14.52 10.16 2.66
N GLU A 81 -14.22 9.61 1.48
CA GLU A 81 -12.86 9.55 0.93
C GLU A 81 -12.17 10.92 0.80
N ALA A 82 -12.95 11.96 0.49
CA ALA A 82 -12.44 13.32 0.36
C ALA A 82 -12.03 13.91 1.72
N ALA A 83 -12.80 13.64 2.77
CA ALA A 83 -12.50 14.05 4.13
C ALA A 83 -11.20 13.37 4.61
N PHE A 84 -11.05 12.07 4.37
CA PHE A 84 -9.81 11.36 4.71
C PHE A 84 -8.59 11.86 3.92
N ALA A 85 -8.75 12.17 2.62
CA ALA A 85 -7.68 12.79 1.84
C ALA A 85 -7.30 14.18 2.37
N ALA A 86 -8.27 14.97 2.89
CA ALA A 86 -8.01 16.24 3.53
C ALA A 86 -7.30 16.06 4.88
N LEU A 87 -7.73 15.10 5.69
CA LEU A 87 -7.09 14.71 6.94
C LEU A 87 -5.63 14.32 6.73
N CYS A 88 -5.34 13.53 5.69
CA CYS A 88 -3.97 13.16 5.32
C CYS A 88 -3.15 14.31 4.69
N GLY A 89 -3.72 15.51 4.52
CA GLY A 89 -3.08 16.65 3.85
C GLY A 89 -2.80 16.40 2.35
N ALA A 90 -3.55 15.50 1.71
CA ALA A 90 -3.46 15.17 0.29
C ALA A 90 -4.50 15.93 -0.57
N SER A 91 -5.40 16.69 0.04
CA SER A 91 -6.29 17.61 -0.67
C SER A 91 -5.53 18.84 -1.20
N PRO A 92 -5.75 19.27 -2.45
CA PRO A 92 -5.34 20.59 -2.88
C PRO A 92 -6.18 21.65 -2.16
N VAL A 93 -5.57 22.78 -1.79
CA VAL A 93 -6.28 23.94 -1.26
C VAL A 93 -6.31 25.00 -2.34
N ASP A 94 -7.49 25.50 -2.68
CA ASP A 94 -7.61 26.56 -3.68
C ASP A 94 -7.01 27.86 -3.14
N CYS A 95 -6.33 28.61 -3.99
CA CYS A 95 -5.71 29.89 -3.64
C CYS A 95 -5.93 30.96 -4.72
N SER A 96 -6.96 30.79 -5.53
CA SER A 96 -7.29 31.70 -6.64
C SER A 96 -8.65 32.35 -6.38
N SER A 97 -8.67 33.68 -6.32
CA SER A 97 -9.89 34.51 -6.37
C SER A 97 -10.23 34.99 -7.79
N GLY A 98 -9.50 34.52 -8.82
CA GLY A 98 -9.66 34.93 -10.22
C GLY A 98 -9.34 33.79 -11.22
N GLU A 99 -9.20 34.15 -12.51
CA GLU A 99 -9.19 33.23 -13.67
C GLU A 99 -8.05 32.19 -13.70
N ARG A 100 -6.93 32.45 -13.01
CA ARG A 100 -5.83 31.50 -12.87
C ARG A 100 -6.03 30.55 -11.69
N THR A 101 -6.41 29.29 -11.96
CA THR A 101 -6.52 28.24 -10.93
C THR A 101 -5.15 27.71 -10.48
N ARG A 102 -4.53 28.34 -9.47
CA ARG A 102 -3.42 27.75 -8.72
C ARG A 102 -3.92 27.12 -7.42
N ARG A 103 -3.30 26.01 -7.03
CA ARG A 103 -3.65 25.23 -5.83
C ARG A 103 -2.44 25.10 -4.92
N ARG A 104 -2.57 25.53 -3.67
CA ARG A 104 -1.52 25.41 -2.65
C ARG A 104 -1.51 24.04 -1.97
N LEU A 105 -0.39 23.73 -1.30
CA LEU A 105 -0.24 22.56 -0.44
C LEU A 105 -1.16 22.68 0.78
N ASN A 106 -1.88 21.60 1.11
CA ASN A 106 -2.49 21.49 2.43
C ASN A 106 -1.39 21.24 3.48
N ARG A 107 -1.26 22.17 4.43
CA ARG A 107 -0.30 22.10 5.55
C ARG A 107 -0.97 21.71 6.88
N GLY A 108 -2.30 21.64 6.95
CA GLY A 108 -3.04 21.38 8.19
C GLY A 108 -3.37 19.92 8.47
N GLY A 109 -3.13 19.01 7.51
CA GLY A 109 -3.38 17.58 7.70
C GLY A 109 -2.30 16.85 8.51
N ASP A 110 -2.60 15.62 8.92
CA ASP A 110 -1.71 14.69 9.61
C ASP A 110 -0.43 14.46 8.80
N ARG A 111 0.71 14.84 9.37
CA ARG A 111 2.03 14.75 8.73
C ARG A 111 2.54 13.33 8.62
N GLN A 112 2.19 12.45 9.55
CA GLN A 112 2.57 11.04 9.52
C GLN A 112 1.82 10.29 8.43
N ALA A 113 0.50 10.51 8.32
CA ALA A 113 -0.31 9.97 7.24
C ALA A 113 0.16 10.49 5.87
N ASN A 114 0.46 11.79 5.78
CA ASN A 114 1.00 12.40 4.57
C ASN A 114 2.36 11.78 4.15
N ARG A 115 3.21 11.47 5.13
CA ARG A 115 4.48 10.76 4.92
C ARG A 115 4.23 9.32 4.45
N ALA A 116 3.29 8.60 5.06
CA ALA A 116 2.89 7.25 4.62
C ALA A 116 2.44 7.24 3.15
N LEU A 117 1.56 8.17 2.75
CA LEU A 117 1.15 8.32 1.35
C LEU A 117 2.33 8.60 0.41
N THR A 118 3.33 9.35 0.87
CA THR A 118 4.55 9.64 0.08
C THR A 118 5.40 8.39 -0.11
N VAL A 119 5.56 7.59 0.93
CA VAL A 119 6.28 6.31 0.88
C VAL A 119 5.60 5.37 -0.11
N ILE A 120 4.28 5.22 -0.01
CA ILE A 120 3.49 4.37 -0.91
C ILE A 120 3.66 4.82 -2.37
N VAL A 121 3.46 6.11 -2.65
CA VAL A 121 3.60 6.66 -4.00
C VAL A 121 5.00 6.45 -4.58
N ASN A 122 6.05 6.64 -3.77
CA ASN A 122 7.42 6.42 -4.23
C ASN A 122 7.72 4.94 -4.48
N SER A 123 7.21 4.05 -3.63
CA SER A 123 7.31 2.61 -3.85
C SER A 123 6.61 2.22 -5.15
N ARG A 124 5.36 2.65 -5.35
CA ARG A 124 4.60 2.38 -6.59
C ARG A 124 5.29 2.93 -7.83
N ALA A 125 5.83 4.15 -7.78
CA ALA A 125 6.57 4.70 -8.92
C ALA A 125 7.80 3.85 -9.30
N ARG A 126 8.41 3.16 -8.33
CA ARG A 126 9.54 2.26 -8.56
C ARG A 126 9.11 0.88 -9.06
N THR A 127 7.96 0.36 -8.69
CA THR A 127 7.63 -1.07 -8.93
C THR A 127 6.37 -1.31 -9.76
N ASP A 128 5.49 -0.31 -9.92
CA ASP A 128 4.20 -0.46 -10.59
C ASP A 128 4.18 0.26 -11.96
N PRO A 129 4.08 -0.49 -13.08
CA PRO A 129 3.98 0.08 -14.42
C PRO A 129 2.80 1.04 -14.60
N ARG A 130 1.64 0.77 -13.97
CA ARG A 130 0.44 1.62 -14.08
C ARG A 130 0.69 2.99 -13.47
N THR A 131 1.33 3.02 -12.30
CA THR A 131 1.73 4.27 -11.65
C THR A 131 2.74 5.05 -12.49
N ARG A 132 3.72 4.39 -13.11
CA ARG A 132 4.69 5.04 -14.01
C ARG A 132 3.99 5.66 -15.23
N ALA A 133 3.11 4.90 -15.88
CA ALA A 133 2.31 5.39 -17.01
C ALA A 133 1.43 6.59 -16.62
N TYR A 134 0.81 6.56 -15.44
CA TYR A 134 0.04 7.68 -14.92
C TYR A 134 0.90 8.94 -14.73
N ILE A 135 2.08 8.81 -14.10
CA ILE A 135 2.98 9.94 -13.87
C ILE A 135 3.42 10.53 -15.21
N GLU A 136 3.80 9.69 -16.17
CA GLU A 136 4.24 10.13 -17.48
C GLU A 136 3.12 10.83 -18.26
N ARG A 137 1.88 10.29 -18.23
CA ARG A 137 0.72 10.95 -18.80
C ARG A 137 0.51 12.35 -18.22
N ARG A 138 0.57 12.51 -16.88
CA ARG A 138 0.42 13.83 -16.25
C ARG A 138 1.55 14.79 -16.59
N ARG A 139 2.77 14.28 -16.85
CA ARG A 139 3.89 15.10 -17.34
C ARG A 139 3.64 15.64 -18.74
N ARG A 140 3.11 14.81 -19.65
CA ARG A 140 2.72 15.25 -21.00
C ARG A 140 1.63 16.31 -20.99
N GLU A 141 0.74 16.27 -20.00
CA GLU A 141 -0.27 17.30 -19.75
C GLU A 141 0.29 18.58 -19.07
N GLY A 142 1.62 18.75 -19.02
CA GLY A 142 2.28 19.95 -18.50
C GLY A 142 2.49 19.98 -16.99
N LYS A 143 2.21 18.89 -16.24
CA LYS A 143 2.48 18.84 -14.79
C LYS A 143 3.92 18.49 -14.50
N THR A 144 4.48 19.11 -13.47
CA THR A 144 5.75 18.65 -12.89
C THR A 144 5.57 17.27 -12.24
N THR A 145 6.66 16.51 -12.13
CA THR A 145 6.67 15.20 -11.44
C THR A 145 6.15 15.32 -10.00
N ARG A 146 6.44 16.43 -9.30
CA ARG A 146 5.96 16.69 -7.94
C ARG A 146 4.44 16.85 -7.91
N GLU A 147 3.85 17.53 -8.89
CA GLU A 147 2.40 17.70 -9.01
C GLU A 147 1.71 16.41 -9.43
N ALA A 148 2.29 15.63 -10.33
CA ALA A 148 1.80 14.31 -10.71
C ALA A 148 1.75 13.37 -9.50
N LYS A 149 2.84 13.29 -8.72
CA LYS A 149 2.89 12.52 -7.47
C LYS A 149 1.87 13.02 -6.45
N ARG A 150 1.64 14.34 -6.35
CA ARG A 150 0.61 14.88 -5.44
C ARG A 150 -0.80 14.47 -5.85
N CYS A 151 -1.11 14.48 -7.15
CA CYS A 151 -2.37 13.93 -7.66
C CYS A 151 -2.50 12.45 -7.25
N LEU A 152 -1.42 11.67 -7.40
CA LEU A 152 -1.41 10.27 -7.02
C LEU A 152 -1.63 10.04 -5.52
N LYS A 153 -1.04 10.87 -4.65
CA LYS A 153 -1.27 10.77 -3.20
C LYS A 153 -2.75 10.88 -2.83
N ARG A 154 -3.51 11.72 -3.54
CA ARG A 154 -4.96 11.81 -3.33
C ARG A 154 -5.65 10.48 -3.70
N TYR A 155 -5.28 9.85 -4.81
CA TYR A 155 -5.83 8.53 -5.18
C TYR A 155 -5.47 7.45 -4.15
N VAL A 156 -4.21 7.42 -3.70
CA VAL A 156 -3.78 6.47 -2.66
C VAL A 156 -4.52 6.71 -1.35
N ALA A 157 -4.82 7.96 -0.98
CA ALA A 157 -5.62 8.25 0.21
C ALA A 157 -7.06 7.71 0.08
N ARG A 158 -7.68 7.83 -1.10
CA ARG A 158 -9.02 7.27 -1.35
C ARG A 158 -9.00 5.74 -1.29
N GLU A 159 -7.97 5.12 -1.85
CA GLU A 159 -7.76 3.67 -1.77
C GLU A 159 -7.57 3.20 -0.31
N ALA A 160 -6.74 3.90 0.47
CA ALA A 160 -6.57 3.62 1.90
C ALA A 160 -7.87 3.76 2.68
N TYR A 161 -8.68 4.79 2.40
CA TYR A 161 -9.99 4.96 3.04
C TYR A 161 -10.91 3.76 2.79
N ARG A 162 -10.96 3.24 1.55
CA ARG A 162 -11.74 2.04 1.23
C ARG A 162 -11.23 0.82 1.99
N ALA A 163 -9.91 0.64 2.04
CA ALA A 163 -9.30 -0.43 2.81
C ALA A 163 -9.59 -0.32 4.31
N ILE A 164 -9.73 0.89 4.86
CA ILE A 164 -10.08 1.11 6.27
C ILE A 164 -11.58 0.85 6.52
N MET A 165 -12.45 1.26 5.60
CA MET A 165 -13.89 1.00 5.66
C MET A 165 -14.26 -0.47 5.45
N SER A 166 -13.38 -1.21 4.79
CA SER A 166 -13.51 -2.64 4.54
C SER A 166 -12.20 -3.35 4.92
N PRO A 167 -11.88 -3.42 6.23
CA PRO A 167 -10.56 -3.80 6.73
C PRO A 167 -10.12 -5.20 6.35
N MET A 168 -11.06 -6.15 6.33
CA MET A 168 -10.83 -7.52 5.90
C MET A 168 -10.70 -7.66 4.37
N GLY A 169 -10.85 -6.57 3.63
CA GLY A 169 -11.05 -6.59 2.20
C GLY A 169 -12.31 -7.39 1.85
N SER A 170 -12.41 -7.80 0.59
CA SER A 170 -13.32 -8.88 0.17
C SER A 170 -12.73 -10.27 0.48
N GLY A 171 -11.86 -10.40 1.49
CA GLY A 171 -11.02 -11.57 1.72
C GLY A 171 -9.76 -11.61 0.84
N PRO A 172 -8.80 -12.53 1.11
CA PRO A 172 -7.67 -12.77 0.22
C PRO A 172 -8.17 -12.98 -1.21
N ALA A 173 -7.40 -12.58 -2.22
CA ALA A 173 -7.74 -12.87 -3.63
C ALA A 173 -8.11 -14.36 -3.70
N PRO A 174 -9.35 -14.68 -4.05
CA PRO A 174 -9.84 -16.03 -3.85
C PRO A 174 -9.00 -16.96 -4.70
N ASP A 175 -8.65 -18.10 -4.09
CA ASP A 175 -7.90 -19.15 -4.76
C ASP A 175 -8.56 -19.44 -6.10
N GLY A 176 -7.76 -19.56 -7.17
CA GLY A 176 -8.26 -19.93 -8.49
C GLY A 176 -9.08 -21.22 -8.44
N ALA A 177 -8.69 -22.16 -7.59
CA ALA A 177 -9.45 -23.38 -7.33
C ALA A 177 -10.79 -23.09 -6.62
N GLY A 178 -10.81 -22.15 -5.67
CA GLY A 178 -12.04 -21.71 -4.99
C GLY A 178 -13.02 -20.99 -5.93
N LEU A 179 -12.51 -20.15 -6.84
CA LEU A 179 -13.31 -19.49 -7.88
C LEU A 179 -13.91 -20.52 -8.85
N ARG A 180 -13.11 -21.51 -9.25
CA ARG A 180 -13.57 -22.63 -10.09
C ARG A 180 -14.70 -23.41 -9.41
N ALA A 181 -14.51 -23.81 -8.16
CA ALA A 181 -15.50 -24.55 -7.39
C ALA A 181 -16.80 -23.74 -7.22
N ALA A 182 -16.69 -22.43 -6.96
CA ALA A 182 -17.84 -21.55 -6.84
C ALA A 182 -18.60 -21.38 -8.16
N ARG A 183 -17.90 -21.27 -9.30
CA ARG A 183 -18.52 -21.26 -10.63
C ARG A 183 -19.24 -22.58 -10.94
N GLU A 184 -18.58 -23.70 -10.69
CA GLU A 184 -19.14 -25.04 -10.92
C GLU A 184 -20.39 -25.27 -10.05
N SER A 185 -20.41 -24.78 -8.81
CA SER A 185 -21.58 -24.85 -7.93
C SER A 185 -22.79 -24.06 -8.43
N LEU A 186 -22.57 -23.07 -9.30
CA LEU A 186 -23.62 -22.28 -9.95
C LEU A 186 -23.98 -22.82 -11.34
N GLY A 187 -23.38 -23.94 -11.78
CA GLY A 187 -23.63 -24.54 -13.10
C GLY A 187 -23.10 -23.72 -14.28
N MET A 188 -22.23 -22.75 -14.04
CA MET A 188 -21.75 -21.83 -15.07
C MET A 188 -20.51 -22.35 -15.79
N THR A 189 -20.41 -22.04 -17.08
CA THR A 189 -19.21 -22.26 -17.90
C THR A 189 -18.21 -21.12 -17.76
N GLN A 190 -16.94 -21.38 -18.05
CA GLN A 190 -15.91 -20.33 -18.08
C GLN A 190 -16.24 -19.23 -19.12
N ALA A 191 -16.95 -19.58 -20.20
CA ALA A 191 -17.33 -18.65 -21.26
C ALA A 191 -18.41 -17.66 -20.81
N GLU A 192 -19.39 -18.11 -20.03
CA GLU A 192 -20.45 -17.25 -19.48
C GLU A 192 -19.89 -16.25 -18.47
N VAL A 193 -19.01 -16.69 -17.57
CA VAL A 193 -18.31 -15.80 -16.64
C VAL A 193 -17.42 -14.81 -17.39
N ALA A 194 -16.70 -15.27 -18.41
CA ALA A 194 -15.87 -14.39 -19.23
C ALA A 194 -16.69 -13.29 -19.90
N ALA A 195 -17.87 -13.63 -20.45
CA ALA A 195 -18.79 -12.66 -21.05
C ALA A 195 -19.27 -11.62 -20.03
N MET A 196 -19.68 -12.04 -18.83
CA MET A 196 -20.13 -11.12 -17.78
C MET A 196 -19.01 -10.23 -17.22
N LEU A 197 -17.77 -10.74 -17.18
CA LEU A 197 -16.59 -9.98 -16.73
C LEU A 197 -15.97 -9.10 -17.82
N GLY A 198 -16.44 -9.19 -19.08
CA GLY A 198 -15.79 -8.54 -20.22
C GLY A 198 -14.35 -9.02 -20.46
N ALA A 199 -14.07 -10.30 -20.15
CA ALA A 199 -12.77 -10.93 -20.27
C ALA A 199 -12.81 -12.07 -21.31
N SER A 200 -11.65 -12.59 -21.72
CA SER A 200 -11.60 -13.81 -22.54
C SER A 200 -11.71 -15.06 -21.66
N GLN A 201 -12.28 -16.15 -22.20
CA GLN A 201 -12.33 -17.44 -21.51
C GLN A 201 -10.94 -17.90 -21.06
N SER A 202 -9.90 -17.67 -21.88
CA SER A 202 -8.51 -18.00 -21.55
C SER A 202 -8.00 -17.23 -20.33
N LYS A 203 -8.43 -15.98 -20.11
CA LYS A 203 -8.10 -15.20 -18.91
C LYS A 203 -8.79 -15.76 -17.66
N VAL A 204 -10.06 -16.16 -17.77
CA VAL A 204 -10.78 -16.81 -16.66
C VAL A 204 -10.10 -18.14 -16.30
N SER A 205 -9.74 -18.96 -17.30
CA SER A 205 -8.98 -20.20 -17.11
C SER A 205 -7.61 -19.95 -16.46
N ALA A 206 -6.90 -18.88 -16.84
CA ALA A 206 -5.60 -18.55 -16.26
C ALA A 206 -5.72 -18.07 -14.81
N VAL A 207 -6.81 -17.38 -14.45
CA VAL A 207 -7.14 -17.04 -13.06
C VAL A 207 -7.47 -18.29 -12.25
N GLU A 208 -8.29 -19.20 -12.78
CA GLU A 208 -8.64 -20.47 -12.10
C GLU A 208 -7.43 -21.38 -11.87
N ARG A 209 -6.42 -21.32 -12.74
CA ARG A 209 -5.15 -22.05 -12.61
C ARG A 209 -4.07 -21.29 -11.84
N SER A 210 -4.38 -20.10 -11.33
CA SER A 210 -3.43 -19.20 -10.67
C SER A 210 -2.18 -18.87 -11.50
N ALA A 211 -2.28 -18.97 -12.84
CA ALA A 211 -1.15 -18.80 -13.76
C ALA A 211 -0.92 -17.33 -14.19
N ASP A 212 -2.00 -16.56 -14.37
CA ASP A 212 -1.96 -15.12 -14.70
C ASP A 212 -3.04 -14.35 -13.90
N CYS A 213 -3.01 -14.55 -12.58
CA CYS A 213 -3.96 -13.90 -11.69
C CYS A 213 -3.62 -12.41 -11.53
N THR A 214 -4.29 -11.57 -12.33
CA THR A 214 -4.41 -10.15 -11.97
C THR A 214 -5.33 -10.07 -10.75
N PRO A 215 -4.87 -9.56 -9.59
CA PRO A 215 -5.66 -9.55 -8.35
C PRO A 215 -7.01 -8.83 -8.51
N GLU A 216 -7.09 -7.85 -9.41
CA GLU A 216 -8.31 -7.15 -9.76
C GLU A 216 -9.32 -8.05 -10.48
N LEU A 217 -8.89 -8.86 -11.45
CA LEU A 217 -9.78 -9.76 -12.17
C LEU A 217 -10.31 -10.88 -11.27
N ALA A 218 -9.45 -11.44 -10.40
CA ALA A 218 -9.88 -12.43 -9.42
C ALA A 218 -10.92 -11.86 -8.43
N ARG A 219 -10.74 -10.62 -7.97
CA ARG A 219 -11.73 -9.93 -7.12
C ARG A 219 -13.03 -9.62 -7.85
N SER A 220 -12.98 -9.17 -9.11
CA SER A 220 -14.18 -8.96 -9.93
C SER A 220 -14.93 -10.27 -10.19
N TYR A 221 -14.20 -11.36 -10.45
CA TYR A 221 -14.77 -12.70 -10.61
C TYR A 221 -15.46 -13.16 -9.31
N ALA A 222 -14.79 -13.01 -8.16
CA ALA A 222 -15.38 -13.34 -6.87
C ALA A 222 -16.68 -12.58 -6.57
N GLY A 223 -16.65 -11.26 -6.75
CA GLY A 223 -17.82 -10.42 -6.51
C GLY A 223 -19.01 -10.76 -7.41
N LEU A 224 -18.75 -11.14 -8.67
CA LEU A 224 -19.78 -11.61 -9.59
C LEU A 224 -20.44 -12.90 -9.07
N LEU A 225 -19.65 -13.89 -8.67
CA LEU A 225 -20.17 -15.16 -8.15
C LEU A 225 -20.94 -14.98 -6.84
N ASP A 226 -20.48 -14.10 -5.95
CA ASP A 226 -21.17 -13.79 -4.69
C ASP A 226 -22.51 -13.06 -4.91
N GLY A 227 -22.59 -12.19 -5.93
CA GLY A 227 -23.85 -11.54 -6.33
C GLY A 227 -24.88 -12.56 -6.81
N LEU A 228 -24.47 -13.45 -7.71
CA LEU A 228 -25.33 -14.51 -8.27
C LEU A 228 -25.78 -15.51 -7.20
N LYS A 229 -24.92 -15.85 -6.24
CA LYS A 229 -25.30 -16.69 -5.09
C LYS A 229 -26.36 -16.06 -4.20
N LYS A 230 -26.35 -14.73 -4.06
CA LYS A 230 -27.36 -13.99 -3.27
C LYS A 230 -28.70 -13.94 -4.00
N GLU A 231 -28.69 -13.76 -5.32
CA GLU A 231 -29.90 -13.77 -6.16
C GLU A 231 -30.58 -15.14 -6.16
N ASN A 232 -29.83 -16.25 -6.22
CA ASN A 232 -30.39 -17.60 -6.18
C ASN A 232 -30.91 -18.05 -4.79
N ARG A 233 -30.67 -17.26 -3.74
CA ARG A 233 -31.14 -17.53 -2.36
C ARG A 233 -32.36 -16.70 -1.96
N ALA A 234 -32.71 -15.69 -2.76
CA ALA A 234 -33.92 -14.88 -2.59
C ALA A 234 -35.10 -15.55 -3.29
#